data_AF-A0A3D6BE17-F1
#
_entry.id   AF-A0A3D6BE17-F1
#
_cell.length_a   1.000
_cell.length_b   1.000
_cell.length_c   1.000
_cell.angle_alpha   90.00
_cell.angle_beta   90.00
_cell.angle_gamma   90.00
#
_symmetry.space_group_name_H-M   'P 1'
#
loop_
_entity.id
_entity.type
_entity.pdbx_description
1 polymer ?
#
loop_
_entity_poly.entity_id
_entity_poly.type
_entity_poly.pdbx_seq_one_letter_code
_entity_poly.pdbx_strand_id
1 'polypeptide(L)'
;MNKQQIKTQILSIINNAANYITADEIYNQLLQSVDPGRTQETIRKYIRELVNEQNNLIGSSNQGYFKINTPQKAQEAINYLLSRIPDLQMRADNLRATWNANNPNNII
;
A
#
# COMPACT_ATOMS: atom_id res chain seq x y z
N MET A 1 -9.67 -10.79 16.42
CA MET A 1 -10.02 -11.36 15.08
C MET A 1 -8.82 -12.05 14.46
N ASN A 2 -9.02 -13.14 13.71
CA ASN A 2 -7.94 -13.79 12.97
C ASN A 2 -7.56 -12.99 11.70
N LYS A 3 -6.44 -13.36 11.06
CA LYS A 3 -5.92 -12.67 9.87
C LYS A 3 -6.96 -12.55 8.75
N GLN A 4 -7.67 -13.63 8.45
CA GLN A 4 -8.62 -13.65 7.34
C GLN A 4 -9.82 -12.74 7.61
N GLN A 5 -10.36 -12.77 8.84
CA GLN A 5 -11.44 -11.88 9.26
C GLN A 5 -11.04 -10.41 9.12
N ILE A 6 -9.80 -10.05 9.50
CA ILE A 6 -9.30 -8.69 9.36
C ILE A 6 -9.19 -8.30 7.88
N LYS A 7 -8.67 -9.19 7.02
CA LYS A 7 -8.60 -8.94 5.57
C LYS A 7 -9.99 -8.72 4.96
N THR A 8 -10.98 -9.52 5.36
CA THR A 8 -12.37 -9.33 4.94
C THR A 8 -12.92 -7.96 5.38
N GLN A 9 -12.65 -7.54 6.62
CA GLN A 9 -13.08 -6.23 7.11
C GLN A 9 -12.37 -5.07 6.40
N ILE A 10 -11.05 -5.17 6.18
CA ILE A 10 -10.29 -4.18 5.40
C ILE A 10 -10.89 -4.03 3.99
N LEU A 11 -11.15 -5.15 3.31
CA LEU A 11 -11.73 -5.14 1.98
C LEU A 11 -13.14 -4.52 1.98
N SER A 12 -13.96 -4.83 2.98
CA SER A 12 -15.28 -4.23 3.17
C SER A 12 -15.18 -2.71 3.35
N ILE A 13 -14.27 -2.24 4.21
CA ILE A 13 -14.04 -0.81 4.46
C ILE A 13 -13.62 -0.10 3.17
N ILE A 14 -12.66 -0.63 2.42
CA ILE A 14 -12.21 -0.04 1.14
C ILE A 14 -13.34 -0.03 0.10
N ASN A 15 -14.15 -1.09 0.04
CA ASN A 15 -15.23 -1.20 -0.94
C ASN A 15 -16.41 -0.26 -0.67
N ASN A 16 -16.62 0.11 0.59
CA ASN A 16 -17.71 0.98 1.03
C ASN A 16 -17.27 2.45 1.20
N ALA A 17 -15.98 2.75 1.11
CA ALA A 17 -15.48 4.11 1.20
C ALA A 17 -15.94 4.94 -0.03
N ALA A 18 -16.61 6.07 0.23
CA ALA A 18 -17.05 6.98 -0.82
C ALA A 18 -15.87 7.70 -1.51
N ASN A 19 -14.75 7.86 -0.78
CA ASN A 19 -13.52 8.50 -1.21
C ASN A 19 -12.32 7.61 -0.88
N TYR A 20 -11.11 8.10 -1.17
CA TYR A 20 -9.86 7.50 -0.72
C TYR A 20 -9.85 7.31 0.79
N ILE A 21 -9.24 6.22 1.24
CA ILE A 21 -9.10 5.92 2.66
C ILE A 21 -7.67 5.49 2.99
N THR A 22 -7.10 6.08 4.02
CA THR A 22 -5.73 5.82 4.46
C THR A 22 -5.64 4.56 5.33
N ALA A 23 -4.43 4.01 5.49
CA ALA A 23 -4.22 2.89 6.41
C ALA A 23 -4.51 3.28 7.88
N ASP A 24 -4.30 4.54 8.24
CA ASP A 24 -4.64 5.08 9.56
C ASP A 24 -6.15 5.06 9.79
N GLU A 25 -6.94 5.55 8.83
CA GLU A 25 -8.39 5.53 8.92
C GLU A 25 -8.95 4.11 8.97
N ILE A 26 -8.43 3.20 8.14
CA ILE A 26 -8.80 1.77 8.19
C ILE A 26 -8.45 1.20 9.57
N TYR A 27 -7.26 1.47 10.10
CA TYR A 27 -6.85 0.99 11.42
C TYR A 27 -7.77 1.53 12.53
N ASN A 28 -8.11 2.83 12.48
CA ASN A 28 -8.98 3.46 13.45
C ASN A 28 -10.39 2.88 13.45
N GLN A 29 -10.93 2.54 12.28
CA GLN A 29 -12.22 1.84 12.18
C GLN A 29 -12.16 0.40 12.72
N LEU A 30 -10.98 -0.21 12.74
CA LEU A 30 -10.75 -1.56 13.24
C LEU A 30 -10.31 -1.60 14.72
N LEU A 31 -10.05 -0.47 15.38
CA LEU A 31 -9.46 -0.39 16.73
C LEU A 31 -10.21 -1.24 17.77
N GLN A 32 -11.54 -1.27 17.73
CA GLN A 32 -12.34 -2.06 18.67
C GLN A 32 -12.43 -3.56 18.29
N SER A 33 -11.90 -3.93 17.14
CA SER A 33 -12.09 -5.21 16.47
C SER A 33 -10.78 -6.03 16.33
N VAL A 34 -9.62 -5.36 16.44
CA VAL A 34 -8.30 -6.00 16.38
C VAL A 34 -7.72 -6.18 17.77
N ASP A 35 -6.98 -7.29 17.98
CA ASP A 35 -6.31 -7.52 19.26
C ASP A 35 -5.30 -6.40 19.56
N PRO A 36 -5.07 -6.04 20.84
CA PRO A 36 -4.18 -4.95 21.25
C PRO A 36 -2.74 -5.03 20.72
N GLY A 37 -2.28 -6.22 20.31
CA GLY A 37 -0.95 -6.42 19.69
C GLY A 37 -0.89 -6.12 18.19
N ARG A 38 -2.00 -5.71 17.57
CA ARG A 38 -2.08 -5.43 16.14
C ARG A 38 -1.89 -3.94 15.89
N THR A 39 -0.76 -3.61 15.28
CA THR A 39 -0.40 -2.24 14.94
C THR A 39 -0.94 -1.83 13.57
N GLN A 40 -0.91 -0.52 13.31
CA GLN A 40 -1.12 0.06 11.99
C GLN A 40 -0.27 -0.61 10.89
N GLU A 41 0.98 -1.00 11.20
CA GLU A 41 1.86 -1.71 10.26
C GLU A 41 1.30 -3.08 9.84
N THR A 42 0.58 -3.75 10.74
CA THR A 42 -0.09 -5.00 10.42
C THR A 42 -1.22 -4.78 9.41
N ILE A 43 -1.97 -3.67 9.54
CA ILE A 43 -3.01 -3.30 8.57
C ILE A 43 -2.41 -2.96 7.22
N ARG A 44 -1.34 -2.16 7.18
CA ARG A 44 -0.59 -1.87 5.94
C ARG A 44 -0.12 -3.15 5.25
N LYS A 45 0.42 -4.12 6.00
CA LYS A 45 0.82 -5.41 5.45
C LYS A 45 -0.37 -6.14 4.81
N TYR A 46 -1.52 -6.17 5.47
CA TYR A 46 -2.69 -6.89 4.98
C TYR A 46 -3.35 -6.23 3.77
N ILE A 47 -3.33 -4.89 3.69
CA ILE A 47 -3.75 -4.17 2.48
C ILE A 47 -2.84 -4.55 1.30
N ARG A 48 -1.52 -4.58 1.48
CA ARG A 48 -0.59 -5.00 0.41
C ARG A 48 -0.84 -6.43 -0.06
N GLU A 49 -1.10 -7.34 0.87
CA GLU A 49 -1.47 -8.71 0.49
C GLU A 49 -2.77 -8.74 -0.32
N LEU A 50 -3.80 -7.98 0.10
CA LEU A 50 -5.07 -7.89 -0.63
C LEU A 50 -4.89 -7.32 -2.04
N VAL A 51 -4.07 -6.28 -2.21
CA VAL A 51 -3.78 -5.67 -3.53
C VAL A 51 -3.17 -6.67 -4.52
N ASN A 52 -2.42 -7.67 -4.03
CA ASN A 52 -1.77 -8.68 -4.85
C ASN A 52 -2.63 -9.94 -5.08
N GLU A 53 -3.81 -10.03 -4.50
CA GLU A 53 -4.74 -11.15 -4.73
C GLU A 53 -5.53 -10.91 -6.02
N GLN A 54 -5.59 -11.94 -6.88
CA GLN A 54 -6.15 -11.84 -8.25
C GLN A 54 -7.58 -11.30 -8.34
N ASN A 55 -8.39 -11.42 -7.28
CA ASN A 55 -9.79 -11.02 -7.29
C ASN A 55 -10.06 -9.65 -6.64
N ASN A 56 -9.03 -8.96 -6.15
CA ASN A 56 -9.19 -7.68 -5.46
C ASN A 56 -8.70 -6.53 -6.32
N LEU A 57 -9.66 -5.76 -6.86
CA LEU A 57 -9.38 -4.54 -7.60
C LEU A 57 -9.25 -3.35 -6.63
N ILE A 58 -8.07 -3.22 -6.03
CA ILE A 58 -7.72 -2.15 -5.08
C ILE A 58 -6.61 -1.28 -5.68
N GLY A 59 -6.89 0.02 -5.80
CA GLY A 59 -5.93 1.04 -6.20
C GLY A 59 -5.33 1.75 -5.00
N SER A 60 -4.24 2.47 -5.23
CA SER A 60 -3.67 3.40 -4.25
C SER A 60 -3.19 4.67 -4.93
N SER A 61 -3.22 5.78 -4.20
CA SER A 61 -2.64 7.08 -4.57
C SER A 61 -1.96 7.70 -3.35
N ASN A 62 -1.47 8.93 -3.49
CA ASN A 62 -1.02 9.74 -2.34
C ASN A 62 -2.16 10.10 -1.36
N GLN A 63 -3.42 9.95 -1.75
CA GLN A 63 -4.59 10.21 -0.92
C GLN A 63 -5.07 8.97 -0.13
N GLY A 64 -4.60 7.78 -0.49
CA GLY A 64 -4.98 6.53 0.18
C GLY A 64 -5.37 5.42 -0.79
N TYR A 65 -6.05 4.41 -0.26
CA TYR A 65 -6.56 3.26 -0.99
C TYR A 65 -8.00 3.49 -1.47
N PHE A 66 -8.37 2.85 -2.57
CA PHE A 66 -9.71 2.94 -3.13
C PHE A 66 -10.08 1.69 -3.91
N LYS A 67 -11.38 1.42 -4.04
CA LYS A 67 -11.90 0.38 -4.92
C LYS A 67 -11.75 0.80 -6.39
N ILE A 68 -11.20 -0.07 -7.22
CA ILE A 68 -11.21 0.08 -8.68
C ILE A 68 -12.50 -0.56 -9.20
N ASN A 69 -13.48 0.28 -9.52
CA ASN A 69 -14.78 -0.11 -10.05
C ASN A 69 -15.11 0.53 -11.42
N THR A 70 -14.17 1.32 -11.96
CA THR A 70 -14.30 2.00 -13.25
C THR A 70 -12.94 1.99 -13.99
N PRO A 71 -12.94 2.08 -15.34
CA PRO A 71 -11.70 2.22 -16.11
C PRO A 71 -10.85 3.43 -15.69
N GLN A 72 -11.50 4.55 -15.31
CA GLN A 72 -10.82 5.76 -14.85
C GLN A 72 -10.04 5.49 -13.55
N LYS A 73 -10.64 4.77 -12.59
CA LYS A 73 -9.95 4.37 -11.35
C LYS A 73 -8.81 3.38 -11.61
N ALA A 74 -8.95 2.49 -12.58
CA ALA A 74 -7.87 1.61 -12.99
C ALA A 74 -6.69 2.42 -13.58
N GLN A 75 -6.98 3.35 -14.49
CA GLN A 75 -5.97 4.21 -15.09
C GLN A 75 -5.29 5.13 -14.06
N GLU A 76 -6.05 5.66 -13.10
CA GLU A 76 -5.51 6.44 -12.00
C GLU A 76 -4.48 5.65 -11.18
N ALA A 77 -4.82 4.42 -10.80
CA ALA A 77 -3.91 3.54 -10.05
C ALA A 77 -2.65 3.22 -10.87
N ILE A 78 -2.80 2.92 -12.17
CA ILE A 78 -1.67 2.66 -13.07
C ILE A 78 -0.78 3.89 -13.20
N ASN A 79 -1.35 5.07 -13.44
CA ASN A 79 -0.60 6.32 -13.56
C ASN A 79 0.19 6.64 -12.31
N TYR A 80 -0.39 6.43 -11.12
CA TYR A 80 0.31 6.62 -9.85
C TYR A 80 1.46 5.63 -9.66
N LEU A 81 1.28 4.37 -10.05
CA LEU A 81 2.37 3.39 -10.00
C LEU A 81 3.52 3.80 -10.94
N LEU A 82 3.18 4.20 -12.17
CA LEU A 82 4.16 4.65 -13.16
C LEU A 82 4.88 5.92 -12.72
N SER A 83 4.18 6.89 -12.11
CA SER A 83 4.79 8.15 -11.65
C SER A 83 5.81 7.95 -10.54
N ARG A 84 5.74 6.84 -9.80
CA ARG A 84 6.70 6.51 -8.74
C ARG A 84 7.97 5.85 -9.27
N ILE A 85 7.97 5.30 -10.48
CA ILE A 85 9.12 4.59 -11.04
C ILE A 85 10.36 5.51 -11.13
N PRO A 86 10.28 6.74 -11.69
CA PRO A 86 11.44 7.63 -11.77
C PRO A 86 12.05 7.97 -10.40
N ASP A 87 11.20 8.28 -9.40
CA ASP A 87 11.67 8.61 -8.05
C ASP A 87 12.36 7.41 -7.37
N LEU A 88 11.81 6.21 -7.56
CA LEU A 88 12.40 4.97 -7.04
C LEU A 88 13.74 4.67 -7.73
N GLN A 89 13.83 4.90 -9.04
CA GLN A 89 15.06 4.73 -9.81
C GLN A 89 16.14 5.71 -9.34
N MET A 90 15.81 6.99 -9.23
CA MET A 90 16.72 8.02 -8.72
C MET A 90 17.21 7.69 -7.31
N ARG A 91 16.32 7.22 -6.43
CA ARG A 91 16.71 6.79 -5.08
C ARG A 91 17.65 5.59 -5.11
N ALA A 92 17.40 4.61 -5.99
CA ALA A 92 18.29 3.46 -6.16
C ALA A 92 19.67 3.88 -6.66
N ASP A 93 19.74 4.80 -7.62
CA ASP A 93 20.99 5.30 -8.17
C ASP A 93 21.78 6.11 -7.14
N ASN A 94 21.12 6.94 -6.34
CA ASN A 94 21.74 7.67 -5.23
C ASN A 94 22.31 6.72 -4.17
N LEU A 95 21.59 5.66 -3.83
CA LEU A 95 22.10 4.64 -2.90
C LEU A 95 23.33 3.93 -3.46
N ARG A 96 23.31 3.55 -4.75
CA ARG A 96 24.43 2.91 -5.43
C ARG A 96 25.67 3.81 -5.44
N ALA A 97 25.51 5.07 -5.88
CA ALA A 97 26.59 6.05 -5.91
C ALA A 97 27.19 6.28 -4.52
N THR A 98 26.34 6.42 -3.49
CA THR A 98 26.78 6.60 -2.10
C THR A 98 27.54 5.39 -1.59
N TRP A 99 27.07 4.16 -1.87
CA TRP A 99 27.76 2.94 -1.47
C TRP A 99 29.15 2.86 -2.12
N ASN A 100 29.23 3.06 -3.44
CA ASN A 100 30.48 2.94 -4.20
C ASN A 100 31.51 4.00 -3.77
N ALA A 101 31.07 5.23 -3.48
CA ALA A 101 31.95 6.29 -2.97
C ALA A 101 32.59 5.94 -1.61
N ASN A 102 31.87 5.22 -0.74
CA ASN A 102 32.36 4.81 0.57
C ASN A 102 33.07 3.44 0.58
N ASN A 103 32.87 2.63 -0.47
CA ASN A 103 33.38 1.26 -0.56
C ASN A 103 34.07 1.01 -1.91
N PRO A 104 35.20 1.68 -2.20
CA PRO A 104 35.83 1.66 -3.53
C PRO A 104 36.30 0.26 -3.96
N ASN A 105 36.54 -0.65 -3.01
CA ASN A 105 36.96 -2.03 -3.27
C ASN A 105 35.79 -3.04 -3.27
N ASN A 106 34.54 -2.60 -3.10
CA ASN A 106 33.36 -3.46 -3.04
C ASN A 106 32.12 -2.77 -3.63
N ILE A 107 32.15 -2.52 -4.94
CA ILE A 107 31.13 -1.75 -5.66
C ILE A 107 29.90 -2.59 -6.06
N ILE A 108 28.73 -1.94 -6.15
CA ILE A 108 27.45 -2.48 -6.66
C ILE A 108 26.80 -1.52 -7.67
#